data_AF-A0A453DP65-F1
#
_entry.id   AF-A0A453DP65-F1
#
_cell.length_a   1.000
_cell.length_b   1.000
_cell.length_c   1.000
_cell.angle_alpha   90.00
_cell.angle_beta   90.00
_cell.angle_gamma   90.00
#
_symmetry.space_group_name_H-M   'P 1'
#
loop_
_entity.id
_entity.type
_entity.pdbx_description
1 polymer ?
#
loop_
_entity_poly.entity_id
_entity_poly.type
_entity_poly.pdbx_seq_one_letter_code
_entity_poly.pdbx_strand_id
1 'polypeptide(L)'
;MVPTGRGWTRMSTRCSTPSSWPPATTRSQDCQSSKVSKAMQAPPMHVPIIVYCKEEDVRTGMEAWRGRQMHSHSYRVPEPFCGEVVVVVGCGDSGRDIAMEIRGVAKEVYMVAGSMEAVTPGLSKVLAKHSANLHLRLEVERLCEDGRVAFKDGGGSSSSIAADTVIYCTGYNYSFPFLDTGGAVAVDDNRVGPLFEHVFPPSLAPSLSFVGLLRKVFAPRSFEAQARWVAQVLSGRRKLPTEEEMLRSVEELYRAREIAGVPSKYTHEVRSLKCSVCVTLLLTVLLKHI
;
A
#
# COMPACT_ATOMS: atom_id res chain seq x y z
N MET A 1 57.77 -15.13 -5.50
CA MET A 1 56.78 -16.24 -5.36
C MET A 1 55.93 -15.87 -4.16
N VAL A 2 54.63 -15.57 -4.22
CA VAL A 2 53.52 -16.06 -5.05
C VAL A 2 52.61 -14.87 -5.44
N PRO A 3 51.97 -14.86 -6.62
CA PRO A 3 51.39 -13.68 -7.24
C PRO A 3 49.88 -13.47 -6.97
N THR A 4 49.47 -12.23 -7.20
CA THR A 4 48.12 -11.69 -7.30
C THR A 4 47.38 -12.10 -8.59
N GLY A 5 46.05 -12.25 -8.49
CA GLY A 5 45.08 -11.98 -9.57
C GLY A 5 44.82 -13.06 -10.65
N ARG A 6 43.64 -13.71 -10.61
CA ARG A 6 42.82 -14.21 -11.75
C ARG A 6 41.37 -14.24 -11.23
N GLY A 7 40.40 -13.50 -11.76
CA GLY A 7 39.98 -13.49 -13.16
C GLY A 7 39.02 -14.65 -13.39
N TRP A 8 37.75 -14.51 -13.00
CA TRP A 8 36.69 -15.44 -13.38
C TRP A 8 35.85 -14.81 -14.50
N THR A 9 36.28 -15.02 -15.73
CA THR A 9 35.44 -14.96 -16.92
C THR A 9 34.49 -16.16 -16.88
N ARG A 10 33.17 -15.94 -16.98
CA ARG A 10 32.24 -17.00 -17.37
C ARG A 10 31.49 -16.60 -18.63
N MET A 11 31.63 -17.49 -19.61
CA MET A 11 31.18 -17.39 -20.99
C MET A 11 29.71 -17.01 -21.12
N SER A 12 29.44 -16.07 -22.03
CA SER A 12 28.12 -15.87 -22.59
C SER A 12 27.75 -17.10 -23.42
N THR A 13 26.67 -17.78 -23.06
CA THR A 13 25.92 -18.60 -24.00
C THR A 13 24.53 -18.00 -24.11
N ARG A 14 24.32 -17.34 -25.25
CA ARG A 14 23.03 -16.83 -25.68
C ARG A 14 22.19 -18.07 -26.05
N CYS A 15 21.15 -18.36 -25.28
CA CYS A 15 20.08 -19.26 -25.67
C CYS A 15 18.74 -18.57 -25.43
N SER A 16 17.94 -18.57 -26.48
CA SER A 16 16.66 -17.92 -26.68
C SER A 16 15.57 -18.51 -25.76
N THR A 17 14.57 -17.68 -25.45
CA THR A 17 13.33 -17.83 -24.64
C THR A 17 12.58 -19.20 -24.69
N PRO A 18 11.68 -19.54 -23.72
CA PRO A 18 10.69 -18.63 -23.12
C PRO A 18 10.41 -18.70 -21.61
N SER A 19 9.89 -17.56 -21.14
CA SER A 19 9.05 -17.29 -19.97
C SER A 19 8.55 -18.52 -19.21
N SER A 20 9.21 -18.86 -18.10
CA SER A 20 8.65 -19.76 -17.09
C SER A 20 9.15 -19.37 -15.70
N TRP A 21 8.22 -19.30 -14.75
CA TRP A 21 8.49 -18.96 -13.35
C TRP A 21 8.44 -20.25 -12.51
N PRO A 22 9.53 -20.67 -11.87
CA PRO A 22 9.44 -21.70 -10.84
C PRO A 22 8.86 -21.08 -9.55
N PRO A 23 7.74 -21.58 -9.00
CA PRO A 23 7.29 -21.13 -7.68
C PRO A 23 8.25 -21.67 -6.61
N ALA A 24 9.01 -20.79 -5.95
CA ALA A 24 9.70 -21.13 -4.72
C ALA A 24 8.70 -20.99 -3.56
N THR A 25 8.29 -22.11 -2.97
CA THR A 25 7.43 -22.11 -1.77
C THR A 25 8.21 -22.74 -0.62
N THR A 26 8.45 -21.97 0.43
CA THR A 26 8.94 -22.48 1.70
C THR A 26 7.74 -22.80 2.58
N ARG A 27 7.45 -24.09 2.79
CA ARG A 27 6.58 -24.52 3.89
C ARG A 27 7.38 -24.43 5.19
N SER A 28 6.70 -24.10 6.29
CA SER A 28 7.27 -23.94 7.64
C SER A 28 7.78 -25.24 8.29
N GLN A 29 8.08 -26.27 7.51
CA GLN A 29 8.80 -27.47 7.92
C GLN A 29 9.76 -27.83 6.79
N ASP A 30 11.05 -27.89 7.09
CA ASP A 30 12.15 -28.17 6.16
C ASP A 30 11.85 -29.34 5.22
N CYS A 31 11.58 -29.03 3.95
CA CYS A 31 11.73 -29.98 2.86
C CYS A 31 11.81 -29.25 1.51
N GLN A 32 13.02 -28.85 1.10
CA GLN A 32 13.26 -28.51 -0.30
C GLN A 32 13.26 -29.82 -1.10
N SER A 33 12.18 -30.10 -1.84
CA SER A 33 12.17 -31.15 -2.85
C SER A 33 12.10 -30.50 -4.23
N SER A 34 13.19 -30.61 -5.00
CA SER A 34 13.20 -30.28 -6.43
C SER A 34 12.86 -31.53 -7.23
N LYS A 35 11.64 -31.60 -7.77
CA LYS A 35 11.30 -32.56 -8.83
C LYS A 35 11.37 -31.85 -10.18
N VAL A 36 12.39 -32.20 -10.96
CA VAL A 36 12.47 -31.80 -12.37
C VAL A 36 11.49 -32.65 -13.17
N SER A 37 10.43 -32.01 -13.67
CA SER A 37 9.46 -32.63 -14.59
C SER A 37 9.47 -31.85 -15.91
N LYS A 38 9.44 -32.58 -17.03
CA LYS A 38 9.42 -32.07 -18.41
C LYS A 38 8.41 -30.92 -18.60
N ALA A 39 8.89 -29.81 -19.15
CA ALA A 39 8.16 -28.70 -19.80
C ALA A 39 6.70 -28.53 -19.34
N MET A 40 6.51 -28.12 -18.09
CA MET A 40 5.24 -27.62 -17.59
C MET A 40 5.28 -26.11 -17.78
N GLN A 41 4.44 -25.56 -18.66
CA GLN A 41 4.19 -24.11 -18.68
C GLN A 41 3.85 -23.70 -17.26
N ALA A 42 4.64 -22.79 -16.69
CA ALA A 42 4.43 -22.32 -15.33
C ALA A 42 2.97 -21.83 -15.22
N PRO A 43 2.22 -22.24 -14.18
CA PRO A 43 0.85 -21.77 -14.02
C PRO A 43 0.85 -20.24 -13.97
N PRO A 44 -0.17 -19.59 -14.55
CA PRO A 44 -0.31 -18.14 -14.45
C PRO A 44 -0.20 -17.73 -12.97
N MET A 45 0.71 -16.80 -12.69
CA MET A 45 1.02 -16.42 -11.32
C MET A 45 0.05 -15.31 -10.89
N HIS A 46 -0.66 -15.58 -9.80
CA HIS A 46 -1.40 -14.54 -9.10
C HIS A 46 -0.59 -14.09 -7.89
N VAL A 47 -0.38 -12.78 -7.78
CA VAL A 47 0.48 -12.17 -6.77
C VAL A 47 -0.38 -11.74 -5.57
N PRO A 48 -0.21 -12.35 -4.38
CA PRO A 48 -0.84 -11.81 -3.18
C PRO A 48 -0.28 -10.43 -2.86
N ILE A 49 -1.13 -9.50 -2.47
CA ILE A 49 -0.72 -8.15 -2.11
C ILE A 49 -0.10 -8.16 -0.72
N ILE A 50 1.20 -7.83 -0.66
CA ILE A 50 1.89 -7.58 0.60
C ILE A 50 2.06 -6.07 0.74
N VAL A 51 1.71 -5.59 1.93
CA VAL A 51 1.86 -4.19 2.31
C VAL A 51 2.71 -4.10 3.57
N TYR A 52 3.55 -3.08 3.66
CA TYR A 52 4.42 -2.81 4.82
C TYR A 52 4.08 -1.46 5.44
N CYS A 53 4.30 -1.34 6.75
CA CYS A 53 4.04 -0.15 7.55
C CYS A 53 4.90 1.03 7.07
N LYS A 54 4.31 2.23 6.96
CA LYS A 54 5.03 3.44 6.58
C LYS A 54 5.42 4.24 7.84
N GLU A 55 6.59 4.02 8.41
CA GLU A 55 7.02 4.72 9.64
C GLU A 55 7.75 6.06 9.36
N GLU A 56 7.90 6.44 8.10
CA GLU A 56 8.85 7.47 7.65
C GLU A 56 8.45 8.93 7.90
N ASP A 57 7.20 9.22 8.31
CA ASP A 57 6.70 10.60 8.35
C ASP A 57 7.10 11.37 9.64
N VAL A 58 7.74 10.72 10.63
CA VAL A 58 8.18 11.37 11.90
C VAL A 58 9.65 11.05 12.24
N ARG A 59 10.59 11.16 11.31
CA ARG A 59 11.99 10.67 11.56
C ARG A 59 12.73 11.40 12.70
N THR A 60 12.37 12.64 13.01
CA THR A 60 13.14 13.45 13.96
C THR A 60 12.85 13.03 15.41
N GLY A 61 13.83 12.35 16.02
CA GLY A 61 13.82 12.02 17.45
C GLY A 61 13.18 10.69 17.84
N MET A 62 12.73 9.88 16.87
CA MET A 62 12.18 8.53 17.13
C MET A 62 13.11 7.63 17.92
N GLU A 63 14.40 7.62 17.58
CA GLU A 63 15.38 6.74 18.23
C GLU A 63 15.65 7.12 19.69
N ALA A 64 15.47 8.40 20.03
CA ALA A 64 15.79 8.92 21.35
C ALA A 64 14.54 9.08 22.25
N TRP A 65 13.33 9.03 21.68
CA TRP A 65 12.07 9.11 22.41
C TRP A 65 11.78 7.79 23.12
N ARG A 66 11.56 7.85 24.44
CA ARG A 66 11.52 6.67 25.34
C ARG A 66 10.13 6.06 25.54
N GLY A 67 9.08 6.68 25.03
CA GLY A 67 7.72 6.14 25.13
C GLY A 67 7.47 4.98 24.16
N ARG A 68 6.28 4.40 24.22
CA ARG A 68 5.89 3.27 23.38
C ARG A 68 5.58 3.74 21.95
N GLN A 69 6.27 3.18 20.97
CA GLN A 69 6.04 3.48 19.55
C GLN A 69 5.51 2.24 18.84
N MET A 70 4.46 2.38 18.02
CA MET A 70 3.94 1.26 17.23
C MET A 70 3.20 1.72 15.98
N HIS A 71 3.18 0.90 14.94
CA HIS A 71 2.29 1.12 13.80
C HIS A 71 0.89 0.55 14.08
N SER A 72 -0.13 1.13 13.46
CA SER A 72 -1.52 0.65 13.48
C SER A 72 -1.68 -0.82 13.08
N HIS A 73 -0.74 -1.36 12.30
CA HIS A 73 -0.67 -2.78 11.97
C HIS A 73 -0.56 -3.69 13.20
N SER A 74 0.07 -3.22 14.27
CA SER A 74 0.27 -3.97 15.52
C SER A 74 -0.82 -3.70 16.55
N TYR A 75 -1.71 -2.72 16.30
CA TYR A 75 -2.84 -2.41 17.17
C TYR A 75 -3.88 -3.54 17.12
N ARG A 76 -4.43 -3.93 18.27
CA ARG A 76 -5.41 -5.02 18.36
C ARG A 76 -6.62 -4.66 19.20
N VAL A 77 -6.39 -4.07 20.38
CA VAL A 77 -7.43 -3.78 21.38
C VAL A 77 -7.03 -2.52 22.17
N PRO A 78 -7.99 -1.78 22.76
CA PRO A 78 -7.72 -0.49 23.40
C PRO A 78 -7.19 -0.59 24.84
N GLU A 79 -7.47 -1.67 25.58
CA GLU A 79 -7.20 -1.79 27.03
C GLU A 79 -5.74 -1.52 27.43
N PRO A 80 -4.70 -1.91 26.66
CA PRO A 80 -3.30 -1.59 26.96
C PRO A 80 -2.95 -0.10 27.01
N PHE A 81 -3.87 0.78 26.59
CA PHE A 81 -3.70 2.23 26.59
C PHE A 81 -4.51 2.91 27.72
N CYS A 82 -5.05 2.13 28.66
CA CYS A 82 -5.85 2.65 29.77
C CYS A 82 -5.05 3.66 30.62
N GLY A 83 -5.57 4.89 30.74
CA GLY A 83 -4.92 5.96 31.50
C GLY A 83 -3.69 6.59 30.85
N GLU A 84 -3.29 6.14 29.65
CA GLU A 84 -2.17 6.71 28.90
C GLU A 84 -2.59 7.99 28.14
N VAL A 85 -1.62 8.86 27.86
CA VAL A 85 -1.72 9.91 26.85
C VAL A 85 -1.21 9.36 25.52
N VAL A 86 -2.11 9.24 24.54
CA VAL A 86 -1.82 8.57 23.26
C VAL A 86 -1.85 9.57 22.11
N VAL A 87 -0.79 9.59 21.30
CA VAL A 87 -0.71 10.37 20.06
C VAL A 87 -0.93 9.43 18.87
N VAL A 88 -1.98 9.69 18.09
CA VAL A 88 -2.31 8.93 16.88
C VAL A 88 -1.89 9.74 15.66
N VAL A 89 -0.78 9.35 15.03
CA VAL A 89 -0.21 10.04 13.88
C VAL A 89 -0.91 9.60 12.60
N GLY A 90 -1.72 10.47 12.02
CA GLY A 90 -2.48 10.21 10.79
C GLY A 90 -3.98 10.27 11.01
N CYS A 91 -4.66 11.03 10.14
CA CYS A 91 -6.10 11.26 10.18
C CYS A 91 -6.85 10.51 9.04
N GLY A 92 -6.30 9.37 8.62
CA GLY A 92 -6.93 8.44 7.69
C GLY A 92 -7.99 7.55 8.35
N ASP A 93 -8.46 6.53 7.65
CA ASP A 93 -9.51 5.61 8.13
C ASP A 93 -9.08 4.94 9.45
N SER A 94 -7.91 4.28 9.47
CA SER A 94 -7.37 3.62 10.68
C SER A 94 -7.12 4.60 11.83
N GLY A 95 -6.59 5.80 11.55
CA GLY A 95 -6.30 6.78 12.59
C GLY A 95 -7.56 7.29 13.28
N ARG A 96 -8.63 7.51 12.52
CA ARG A 96 -9.93 7.92 13.07
C ARG A 96 -10.56 6.81 13.90
N ASP A 97 -10.59 5.58 13.38
CA ASP A 97 -11.22 4.46 14.07
C ASP A 97 -10.47 4.10 15.36
N ILE A 98 -9.14 3.99 15.30
CA ILE A 98 -8.30 3.69 16.48
C ILE A 98 -8.39 4.79 17.52
N ALA A 99 -8.32 6.07 17.12
CA ALA A 99 -8.45 7.17 18.08
C ALA A 99 -9.81 7.16 18.78
N MET A 100 -10.89 6.86 18.04
CA MET A 100 -12.24 6.78 18.61
C MET A 100 -12.41 5.61 19.57
N GLU A 101 -11.76 4.48 19.31
CA GLU A 101 -11.77 3.30 20.16
C GLU A 101 -10.94 3.53 21.45
N ILE A 102 -9.69 3.97 21.31
CA ILE A 102 -8.78 4.24 22.42
C ILE A 102 -9.30 5.35 23.34
N ARG A 103 -10.03 6.34 22.81
CA ARG A 103 -10.70 7.39 23.60
C ARG A 103 -11.65 6.84 24.66
N GLY A 104 -12.08 5.59 24.57
CA GLY A 104 -12.89 4.92 25.59
C GLY A 104 -12.13 4.60 26.88
N VAL A 105 -10.79 4.49 26.83
CA VAL A 105 -9.96 4.02 27.95
C VAL A 105 -8.75 4.91 28.27
N ALA A 106 -8.22 5.63 27.27
CA ALA A 106 -7.08 6.52 27.44
C ALA A 106 -7.44 7.79 28.23
N LYS A 107 -6.43 8.37 28.87
CA LYS A 107 -6.56 9.64 29.59
C LYS A 107 -6.79 10.78 28.60
N GLU A 108 -5.97 10.86 27.57
CA GLU A 108 -6.05 11.86 26.50
C GLU A 108 -5.66 11.21 25.17
N VAL A 109 -6.33 11.58 24.09
CA VAL A 109 -6.00 11.14 22.73
C VAL A 109 -5.75 12.36 21.84
N TYR A 110 -4.58 12.42 21.23
CA TYR A 110 -4.19 13.47 20.28
C TYR A 110 -4.10 12.88 18.87
N MET A 111 -5.08 13.18 18.03
CA MET A 111 -5.05 12.80 16.62
C MET A 111 -4.28 13.85 15.83
N VAL A 112 -3.34 13.40 14.98
CA VAL A 112 -2.54 14.30 14.15
C VAL A 112 -3.01 14.24 12.70
N ALA A 113 -3.42 15.37 12.15
CA ALA A 113 -3.69 15.52 10.73
C ALA A 113 -2.46 16.14 10.03
N GLY A 114 -2.24 15.76 8.77
CA GLY A 114 -1.16 16.34 7.96
C GLY A 114 -1.44 17.78 7.54
N SER A 115 -2.71 18.20 7.50
CA SER A 115 -3.12 19.57 7.20
C SER A 115 -4.57 19.79 7.60
N MET A 116 -5.03 21.05 7.58
CA MET A 116 -6.42 21.37 7.93
C MET A 116 -7.42 20.90 6.86
N GLU A 117 -6.99 20.78 5.61
CA GLU A 117 -7.79 20.26 4.50
C GLU A 117 -8.16 18.78 4.69
N ALA A 118 -7.38 18.04 5.49
CA ALA A 118 -7.68 16.65 5.84
C ALA A 118 -8.83 16.52 6.86
N VAL A 119 -9.23 17.62 7.50
CA VAL A 119 -10.27 17.65 8.54
C VAL A 119 -11.63 17.85 7.88
N THR A 120 -12.44 16.79 7.89
CA THR A 120 -13.79 16.85 7.31
C THR A 120 -14.77 17.52 8.29
N PRO A 121 -15.89 18.10 7.81
CA PRO A 121 -16.93 18.64 8.69
C PRO A 121 -17.48 17.61 9.68
N GLY A 122 -17.52 16.33 9.28
CA GLY A 122 -17.90 15.23 10.16
C GLY A 122 -16.92 15.04 11.31
N LEU A 123 -15.61 15.07 11.02
CA LEU A 123 -14.57 14.98 12.05
C LEU A 123 -14.62 16.18 13.00
N SER A 124 -14.85 17.39 12.50
CA SER A 124 -14.99 18.58 13.36
C SER A 124 -16.13 18.42 14.38
N LYS A 125 -17.27 17.84 13.97
CA LYS A 125 -18.38 17.54 14.90
C LYS A 125 -18.00 16.49 15.95
N VAL A 126 -17.25 15.46 15.55
CA VAL A 126 -16.75 14.43 16.47
C VAL A 126 -15.81 15.04 17.51
N LEU A 127 -14.87 15.87 17.07
CA LEU A 127 -13.94 16.58 17.95
C LEU A 127 -14.68 17.50 18.93
N ALA A 128 -15.69 18.25 18.46
CA ALA A 128 -16.50 19.11 19.32
C ALA A 128 -17.32 18.31 20.35
N LYS A 129 -17.85 17.14 19.96
CA LYS A 129 -18.62 16.26 20.83
C LYS A 129 -17.76 15.58 21.90
N HIS A 130 -16.49 15.31 21.60
CA HIS A 130 -15.57 14.55 22.45
C HIS A 130 -14.37 15.39 22.92
N SER A 131 -14.53 16.71 23.00
CA SER A 131 -13.46 17.66 23.34
C SER A 131 -12.89 17.51 24.75
N ALA A 132 -13.53 16.69 25.60
CA ALA A 132 -13.04 16.39 26.94
C ALA A 132 -11.72 15.59 26.93
N ASN A 133 -11.52 14.68 25.97
CA ASN A 133 -10.31 13.84 25.91
C ASN A 133 -9.87 13.45 24.49
N LEU A 134 -10.42 14.08 23.45
CA LEU A 134 -9.99 13.92 22.06
C LEU A 134 -9.61 15.26 21.46
N HIS A 135 -8.34 15.40 21.09
CA HIS A 135 -7.75 16.63 20.58
C HIS A 135 -7.22 16.43 19.17
N LEU A 136 -7.28 17.50 18.37
CA LEU A 136 -6.64 17.55 17.06
C LEU A 136 -5.35 18.36 17.15
N ARG A 137 -4.30 17.84 16.52
CA ARG A 137 -3.03 18.54 16.25
C ARG A 137 -2.70 18.45 14.77
N LEU A 138 -1.84 19.35 14.31
CA LEU A 138 -1.30 19.32 12.95
C LEU A 138 0.18 19.00 13.01
N GLU A 139 0.65 18.21 12.06
CA GLU A 139 2.07 17.88 11.78
C GLU A 139 2.95 17.61 13.02
N VAL A 140 3.46 16.38 13.17
CA VAL A 140 4.48 16.14 14.19
C VAL A 140 5.79 16.77 13.74
N GLU A 141 6.31 17.70 14.54
CA GLU A 141 7.59 18.36 14.28
C GLU A 141 8.76 17.48 14.71
N ARG A 142 8.70 16.93 15.93
CA ARG A 142 9.71 16.02 16.48
C ARG A 142 9.21 15.28 17.71
N LEU A 143 9.86 14.16 18.01
CA LEU A 143 9.77 13.48 19.30
C LEU A 143 10.96 13.90 20.17
N CYS A 144 10.70 14.40 21.37
CA CYS A 144 11.70 14.95 22.28
C CYS A 144 12.17 13.89 23.30
N GLU A 145 13.46 13.86 23.62
CA GLU A 145 14.04 12.88 24.56
C GLU A 145 13.38 12.87 25.95
N ASP A 146 12.78 13.99 26.35
CA ASP A 146 12.06 14.17 27.61
C ASP A 146 10.64 13.55 27.61
N GLY A 147 10.27 12.83 26.56
CA GLY A 147 8.98 12.15 26.43
C GLY A 147 7.89 13.03 25.79
N ARG A 148 8.19 14.27 25.38
CA ARG A 148 7.23 15.13 24.69
C ARG A 148 7.17 14.88 23.19
N VAL A 149 6.01 15.11 22.61
CA VAL A 149 5.77 15.19 21.17
C VAL A 149 5.52 16.66 20.83
N ALA A 150 6.32 17.22 19.92
CA ALA A 150 6.15 18.59 19.44
C ALA A 150 5.34 18.61 18.15
N PHE A 151 4.43 19.58 18.03
CA PHE A 151 3.51 19.73 16.91
C PHE A 151 3.64 21.12 16.30
N LYS A 152 3.37 21.19 14.99
CA LYS A 152 3.29 22.45 14.25
C LYS A 152 1.83 22.76 13.95
N ASP A 153 1.15 23.30 14.94
CA ASP A 153 -0.24 23.72 14.82
C ASP A 153 -0.28 25.04 14.02
N GLY A 154 -0.83 25.00 12.81
CA GLY A 154 -0.80 26.11 11.84
C GLY A 154 -1.03 27.51 12.43
N GLY A 155 -0.43 28.53 11.79
CA GLY A 155 -0.42 29.91 12.30
C GLY A 155 0.81 30.29 13.13
N GLY A 156 1.85 29.46 13.11
CA GLY A 156 3.14 29.73 13.79
C GLY A 156 3.18 29.34 15.27
N SER A 157 2.13 28.68 15.78
CA SER A 157 2.13 28.14 17.14
C SER A 157 2.79 26.76 17.16
N SER A 158 3.85 26.59 17.95
CA SER A 158 4.42 25.27 18.24
C SER A 158 3.90 24.85 19.62
N SER A 159 3.34 23.64 19.70
CA SER A 159 2.86 23.07 20.95
C SER A 159 3.60 21.77 21.25
N SER A 160 3.71 21.39 22.53
CA SER A 160 4.33 20.13 22.92
C SER A 160 3.55 19.48 24.05
N ILE A 161 3.40 18.16 23.98
CA ILE A 161 2.61 17.37 24.92
C ILE A 161 3.43 16.17 25.37
N ALA A 162 3.47 15.90 26.67
CA ALA A 162 4.03 14.65 27.18
C ALA A 162 3.09 13.49 26.82
N ALA A 163 3.62 12.48 26.13
CA ALA A 163 2.85 11.33 25.69
C ALA A 163 3.51 10.03 26.14
N ASP A 164 2.69 9.02 26.41
CA ASP A 164 3.15 7.68 26.79
C ASP A 164 3.32 6.79 25.55
N THR A 165 2.41 6.95 24.58
CA THR A 165 2.36 6.13 23.37
C THR A 165 2.18 6.98 22.11
N VAL A 166 2.92 6.63 21.05
CA VAL A 166 2.71 7.10 19.67
C VAL A 166 2.28 5.93 18.78
N ILE A 167 1.12 6.06 18.13
CA ILE A 167 0.59 5.08 17.17
C ILE A 167 0.64 5.68 15.76
N TYR A 168 1.42 5.07 14.87
CA TYR A 168 1.52 5.47 13.47
C TYR A 168 0.37 4.88 12.65
N CYS A 169 -0.54 5.75 12.23
CA CYS A 169 -1.65 5.49 11.32
C CYS A 169 -1.39 6.12 9.95
N THR A 170 -0.13 6.04 9.53
CA THR A 170 0.49 6.65 8.32
C THR A 170 0.29 5.81 7.06
N GLY A 171 -0.34 4.65 7.17
CA GLY A 171 -0.72 3.80 6.06
C GLY A 171 0.37 2.79 5.69
N TYR A 172 0.29 2.28 4.46
CA TYR A 172 1.11 1.17 4.03
C TYR A 172 1.67 1.36 2.62
N ASN A 173 2.82 0.76 2.36
CA ASN A 173 3.49 0.69 1.07
C ASN A 173 3.36 -0.71 0.46
N TYR A 174 3.12 -0.78 -0.85
CA TYR A 174 3.18 -2.04 -1.60
C TYR A 174 4.60 -2.59 -1.65
N SER A 175 4.73 -3.91 -1.60
CA SER A 175 6.00 -4.60 -1.78
C SER A 175 5.77 -6.05 -2.21
N PHE A 176 6.61 -6.55 -3.10
CA PHE A 176 6.51 -7.90 -3.64
C PHE A 176 7.89 -8.56 -3.63
N PRO A 177 8.45 -8.87 -2.45
CA PRO A 177 9.84 -9.36 -2.33
C PRO A 177 10.06 -10.73 -3.00
N PHE A 178 8.97 -11.45 -3.26
CA PHE A 178 8.97 -12.75 -3.93
C PHE A 178 8.85 -12.65 -5.47
N LEU A 179 8.64 -11.46 -6.02
CA LEU A 179 8.37 -11.24 -7.44
C LEU A 179 9.53 -10.49 -8.10
N ASP A 180 10.44 -11.22 -8.72
CA ASP A 180 11.52 -10.65 -9.52
C ASP A 180 11.11 -10.56 -10.99
N THR A 181 10.53 -9.44 -11.44
CA THR A 181 10.08 -9.29 -12.83
C THR A 181 11.18 -8.90 -13.83
N GLY A 182 12.45 -8.88 -13.44
CA GLY A 182 13.53 -8.33 -14.28
C GLY A 182 13.33 -6.85 -14.64
N GLY A 183 12.58 -6.11 -13.80
CA GLY A 183 12.26 -4.69 -14.00
C GLY A 183 10.98 -4.41 -14.78
N ALA A 184 10.24 -5.42 -15.25
CA ALA A 184 8.98 -5.22 -15.97
C ALA A 184 7.85 -4.65 -15.08
N VAL A 185 7.93 -4.85 -13.77
CA VAL A 185 7.05 -4.25 -12.76
C VAL A 185 7.92 -3.68 -11.64
N ALA A 186 7.69 -2.42 -11.31
CA ALA A 186 8.33 -1.73 -10.20
C ALA A 186 7.27 -1.18 -9.24
N VAL A 187 7.68 -1.00 -7.98
CA VAL A 187 6.96 -0.18 -7.02
C VAL A 187 7.76 1.09 -6.79
N ASP A 188 7.22 2.23 -7.20
CA ASP A 188 7.84 3.55 -7.05
C ASP A 188 6.84 4.51 -6.41
N ASP A 189 7.20 5.16 -5.29
CA ASP A 189 6.28 5.99 -4.49
C ASP A 189 4.89 5.35 -4.32
N ASN A 190 4.84 4.09 -3.88
CA ASN A 190 3.60 3.31 -3.69
C ASN A 190 2.71 3.13 -4.96
N ARG A 191 3.27 3.37 -6.15
CA ARG A 191 2.68 3.03 -7.46
C ARG A 191 3.28 1.72 -7.94
N VAL A 192 2.45 0.71 -8.13
CA VAL A 192 2.80 -0.55 -8.80
C VAL A 192 2.55 -0.39 -10.29
N GLY A 193 3.59 -0.51 -11.12
CA GLY A 193 3.43 -0.24 -12.54
C GLY A 193 4.60 -0.66 -13.42
N PRO A 194 4.43 -0.55 -14.75
CA PRO A 194 3.19 -0.19 -15.44
C PRO A 194 2.14 -1.32 -15.40
N LEU A 195 0.86 -0.97 -15.18
CA LEU A 195 -0.25 -1.93 -15.12
C LEU A 195 -1.45 -1.44 -15.93
N PHE A 196 -1.78 -2.16 -17.00
CA PHE A 196 -3.04 -1.98 -17.72
C PHE A 196 -4.20 -2.26 -16.78
N GLU A 197 -5.07 -1.26 -16.63
CA GLU A 197 -6.29 -1.38 -15.85
C GLU A 197 -6.05 -1.79 -14.38
N HIS A 198 -4.85 -1.47 -13.85
CA HIS A 198 -4.36 -1.86 -12.53
C HIS A 198 -4.27 -3.38 -12.29
N VAL A 199 -4.30 -4.20 -13.34
CA VAL A 199 -4.30 -5.67 -13.25
C VAL A 199 -3.12 -6.28 -13.99
N PHE A 200 -2.90 -5.91 -15.25
CA PHE A 200 -1.97 -6.62 -16.14
C PHE A 200 -0.72 -5.81 -16.45
N PRO A 201 0.48 -6.28 -16.11
CA PRO A 201 1.72 -5.73 -16.65
C PRO A 201 1.80 -6.02 -18.16
N PRO A 202 1.88 -5.01 -19.05
CA PRO A 202 1.73 -5.23 -20.50
C PRO A 202 2.67 -6.28 -21.09
N SER A 203 3.95 -6.27 -20.71
CA SER A 203 4.99 -7.18 -21.22
C SER A 203 4.93 -8.60 -20.66
N LEU A 204 4.16 -8.83 -19.60
CA LEU A 204 4.02 -10.13 -18.93
C LEU A 204 2.58 -10.66 -18.98
N ALA A 205 1.66 -9.93 -19.59
CA ALA A 205 0.27 -10.36 -19.72
C ALA A 205 0.13 -11.50 -20.76
N PRO A 206 -0.75 -12.50 -20.53
CA PRO A 206 -1.59 -12.70 -19.35
C PRO A 206 -0.94 -13.56 -18.25
N SER A 207 0.36 -13.88 -18.37
CA SER A 207 1.07 -14.80 -17.46
C SER A 207 1.21 -14.29 -16.02
N LEU A 208 1.15 -12.97 -15.83
CA LEU A 208 1.18 -12.28 -14.55
C LEU A 208 -0.02 -11.34 -14.42
N SER A 209 -0.68 -11.33 -13.26
CA SER A 209 -1.76 -10.39 -12.96
C SER A 209 -1.87 -10.07 -11.47
N PHE A 210 -2.31 -8.86 -11.16
CA PHE A 210 -2.54 -8.36 -9.80
C PHE A 210 -4.04 -8.17 -9.55
N VAL A 211 -4.53 -8.64 -8.41
CA VAL A 211 -5.91 -8.42 -7.95
C VAL A 211 -5.82 -7.78 -6.58
N GLY A 212 -6.59 -6.71 -6.40
CA GLY A 212 -6.71 -6.04 -5.10
C GLY A 212 -5.90 -4.75 -4.92
N LEU A 213 -5.19 -4.28 -5.95
CA LEU A 213 -4.37 -3.06 -5.84
C LEU A 213 -5.20 -1.78 -5.72
N LEU A 214 -6.47 -1.84 -6.11
CA LEU A 214 -7.39 -0.70 -6.10
C LEU A 214 -7.67 -0.24 -4.67
N ARG A 215 -7.53 1.06 -4.44
CA ARG A 215 -7.82 1.73 -3.17
C ARG A 215 -9.05 2.63 -3.30
N LYS A 216 -9.74 2.85 -2.18
CA LYS A 216 -10.99 3.64 -2.09
C LYS A 216 -12.11 3.10 -3.00
N VAL A 217 -12.18 1.78 -3.15
CA VAL A 217 -13.22 1.05 -3.87
C VAL A 217 -14.02 0.15 -2.92
N PHE A 218 -15.17 -0.34 -3.38
CA PHE A 218 -15.90 -1.40 -2.67
C PHE A 218 -15.20 -2.75 -2.88
N ALA A 219 -14.27 -3.07 -1.97
CA ALA A 219 -13.29 -4.15 -2.13
C ALA A 219 -13.89 -5.50 -2.58
N PRO A 220 -14.94 -6.06 -1.96
CA PRO A 220 -15.42 -7.39 -2.34
C PRO A 220 -15.85 -7.47 -3.81
N ARG A 221 -16.58 -6.47 -4.30
CA ARG A 221 -17.05 -6.45 -5.70
C ARG A 221 -15.92 -6.15 -6.67
N SER A 222 -15.06 -5.19 -6.36
CA SER A 222 -13.94 -4.84 -7.23
C SER A 222 -12.97 -6.01 -7.40
N PHE A 223 -12.67 -6.74 -6.32
CA PHE A 223 -11.73 -7.86 -6.37
C PHE A 223 -12.35 -9.08 -7.05
N GLU A 224 -13.64 -9.36 -6.79
CA GLU A 224 -14.41 -10.38 -7.51
C GLU A 224 -14.43 -10.11 -9.02
N ALA A 225 -14.65 -8.85 -9.40
CA ALA A 225 -14.70 -8.39 -10.78
C ALA A 225 -13.32 -8.55 -11.48
N GLN A 226 -12.24 -8.14 -10.82
CA GLN A 226 -10.87 -8.35 -11.31
C GLN A 226 -10.53 -9.84 -11.45
N ALA A 227 -10.84 -10.66 -10.44
CA ALA A 227 -10.57 -12.10 -10.46
C ALA A 227 -11.34 -12.82 -11.58
N ARG A 228 -12.62 -12.47 -11.78
CA ARG A 228 -13.43 -13.01 -12.88
C ARG A 228 -12.86 -12.62 -14.24
N TRP A 229 -12.42 -11.38 -14.40
CA TRP A 229 -11.81 -10.93 -15.64
C TRP A 229 -10.50 -11.68 -15.93
N VAL A 230 -9.62 -11.81 -14.95
CA VAL A 230 -8.38 -12.59 -15.06
C VAL A 230 -8.70 -14.04 -15.47
N ALA A 231 -9.67 -14.70 -14.82
CA ALA A 231 -10.06 -16.06 -15.17
C ALA A 231 -10.60 -16.19 -16.61
N GLN A 232 -11.36 -15.19 -17.10
CA GLN A 232 -11.84 -15.17 -18.49
C GLN A 232 -10.69 -15.01 -19.50
N VAL A 233 -9.68 -14.21 -19.17
CA VAL A 233 -8.48 -14.04 -20.00
C VAL A 233 -7.66 -15.33 -20.04
N LEU A 234 -7.39 -15.93 -18.89
CA LEU A 234 -6.61 -17.17 -18.78
C LEU A 234 -7.30 -18.37 -19.45
N SER A 235 -8.63 -18.41 -19.45
CA SER A 235 -9.42 -19.43 -20.15
C SER A 235 -9.61 -19.16 -21.65
N GLY A 236 -9.08 -18.05 -22.18
CA GLY A 236 -9.25 -17.65 -23.57
C GLY A 236 -10.65 -17.14 -23.94
N ARG A 237 -11.59 -17.06 -22.98
CA ARG A 237 -12.94 -16.54 -23.19
C ARG A 237 -12.93 -15.03 -23.49
N ARG A 238 -11.91 -14.30 -23.04
CA ARG A 238 -11.71 -12.88 -23.33
C ARG A 238 -10.28 -12.64 -23.79
N LYS A 239 -10.12 -11.88 -24.87
CA LYS A 239 -8.79 -11.46 -25.36
C LYS A 239 -8.37 -10.16 -24.70
N LEU A 240 -7.09 -10.02 -24.40
CA LEU A 240 -6.48 -8.74 -24.05
C LEU A 240 -6.16 -7.94 -25.33
N PRO A 241 -6.11 -6.60 -25.25
CA PRO A 241 -5.51 -5.75 -26.28
C PRO A 241 -4.02 -6.11 -26.52
N THR A 242 -3.42 -5.55 -27.57
CA THR A 242 -1.98 -5.73 -27.79
C THR A 242 -1.15 -5.07 -26.69
N GLU A 243 0.12 -5.45 -26.56
CA GLU A 243 1.03 -4.85 -25.58
C GLU A 243 1.13 -3.32 -25.77
N GLU A 244 1.20 -2.86 -27.02
CA GLU A 244 1.28 -1.44 -27.35
C GLU A 244 0.00 -0.68 -26.97
N GLU A 245 -1.16 -1.30 -27.16
CA GLU A 245 -2.46 -0.72 -26.75
C GLU A 245 -2.57 -0.63 -25.23
N MET A 246 -2.12 -1.66 -24.52
CA MET A 246 -2.08 -1.68 -23.07
C MET A 246 -1.13 -0.61 -22.52
N LEU A 247 0.07 -0.48 -23.07
CA LEU A 247 1.05 0.56 -22.68
C LEU A 247 0.50 1.97 -22.94
N ARG A 248 -0.10 2.20 -24.12
CA ARG A 248 -0.73 3.49 -24.44
C ARG A 248 -1.80 3.87 -23.41
N SER A 249 -2.65 2.92 -23.03
CA SER A 249 -3.67 3.15 -22.00
C SER A 249 -3.07 3.49 -20.63
N VAL A 250 -1.95 2.86 -20.25
CA VAL A 250 -1.24 3.18 -19.00
C VAL A 250 -0.65 4.60 -19.05
N GLU A 251 -0.03 4.97 -20.15
CA GLU A 251 0.53 6.32 -20.35
C GLU A 251 -0.57 7.40 -20.31
N GLU A 252 -1.70 7.16 -20.97
CA GLU A 252 -2.86 8.05 -20.94
C GLU A 252 -3.40 8.23 -19.52
N LEU A 253 -3.51 7.14 -18.75
CA LEU A 253 -3.88 7.19 -17.34
C LEU A 253 -2.90 8.05 -16.53
N TYR A 254 -1.60 7.85 -16.70
CA TYR A 254 -0.58 8.60 -15.95
C TYR A 254 -0.62 10.08 -16.30
N ARG A 255 -0.69 10.44 -17.58
CA ARG A 255 -0.82 11.82 -18.04
C ARG A 255 -2.09 12.48 -17.50
N ALA A 256 -3.23 11.78 -17.54
CA ALA A 256 -4.48 12.33 -17.02
C ALA A 256 -4.40 12.62 -15.52
N ARG A 257 -3.73 11.78 -14.73
CA ARG A 257 -3.52 12.00 -13.29
C ARG A 257 -2.54 13.12 -12.99
N GLU A 258 -1.48 13.23 -13.78
CA GLU A 258 -0.50 14.32 -13.68
C GLU A 258 -1.16 15.68 -13.99
N ILE A 259 -1.94 15.78 -15.07
CA ILE A 259 -2.72 16.98 -15.41
C ILE A 259 -3.70 17.35 -14.29
N ALA A 260 -4.29 16.35 -13.63
CA ALA A 260 -5.16 16.55 -12.48
C ALA A 260 -4.41 16.87 -11.16
N GLY A 261 -3.06 16.96 -11.19
CA GLY A 261 -2.23 17.24 -10.02
C GLY A 261 -2.26 16.14 -8.96
N VAL A 262 -2.58 14.90 -9.36
CA VAL A 262 -2.69 13.76 -8.43
C VAL A 262 -1.30 13.12 -8.22
N PRO A 263 -0.77 13.09 -6.98
CA PRO A 263 0.49 12.43 -6.67
C PRO A 263 0.55 10.95 -7.08
N SER A 264 1.75 10.46 -7.40
CA SER A 264 2.02 9.09 -7.87
C SER A 264 1.52 7.99 -6.93
N LYS A 265 1.72 8.15 -5.61
CA LYS A 265 1.17 7.25 -4.58
C LYS A 265 -0.33 7.02 -4.59
N TYR A 266 -1.07 7.91 -5.25
CA TYR A 266 -2.52 7.78 -5.39
C TYR A 266 -2.93 7.22 -6.74
N THR A 267 -2.02 6.68 -7.56
CA THR A 267 -2.34 6.09 -8.87
C THR A 267 -3.45 5.04 -8.79
N HIS A 268 -3.42 4.19 -7.76
CA HIS A 268 -4.41 3.11 -7.58
C HIS A 268 -5.67 3.55 -6.82
N GLU A 269 -5.79 4.82 -6.42
CA GLU A 269 -7.02 5.33 -5.82
C GLU A 269 -8.06 5.65 -6.89
N VAL A 270 -9.17 4.92 -6.87
CA VAL A 270 -10.26 5.10 -7.82
C VAL A 270 -11.43 5.74 -7.09
N ARG A 271 -11.38 7.08 -6.94
CA ARG A 271 -12.42 7.87 -6.27
C ARG A 271 -13.68 8.11 -7.13
N SER A 272 -13.62 7.76 -8.42
CA SER A 272 -14.69 8.03 -9.38
C SER A 272 -15.01 6.79 -10.19
N LEU A 273 -16.30 6.51 -10.37
CA LEU A 273 -16.87 5.63 -11.39
C LEU A 273 -16.59 6.19 -12.80
N LYS A 274 -15.33 6.43 -13.15
CA LYS A 274 -14.86 6.79 -14.50
C LYS A 274 -13.70 5.89 -14.96
N CYS A 275 -13.10 5.11 -14.07
CA CYS A 275 -12.17 4.05 -14.47
C CYS A 275 -12.96 2.98 -15.24
N SER A 276 -12.52 2.62 -16.44
CA SER A 276 -13.16 1.59 -17.28
C SER A 276 -13.31 0.26 -16.51
N VAL A 277 -12.39 -0.10 -15.61
CA VAL A 277 -12.55 -1.28 -14.74
C VAL A 277 -13.62 -1.12 -13.66
N CYS A 278 -13.92 0.08 -13.16
CA CYS A 278 -15.05 0.25 -12.27
C CYS A 278 -16.35 0.40 -13.06
N VAL A 279 -16.38 1.20 -14.12
CA VAL A 279 -17.60 1.52 -14.87
C VAL A 279 -17.97 0.44 -15.83
N THR A 280 -17.05 0.01 -16.68
CA THR A 280 -17.28 -1.07 -17.63
C THR A 280 -17.41 -2.38 -16.88
N LEU A 281 -16.68 -2.65 -15.79
CA LEU A 281 -16.80 -3.92 -15.07
C LEU A 281 -17.94 -3.93 -14.03
N LEU A 282 -18.43 -2.79 -13.50
CA LEU A 282 -19.75 -2.75 -12.85
C LEU A 282 -20.88 -2.77 -13.88
N LEU A 283 -20.84 -2.01 -14.99
CA LEU A 283 -21.94 -1.97 -15.97
C LEU A 283 -21.99 -3.20 -16.90
N THR A 284 -20.86 -3.78 -17.33
CA THR A 284 -20.89 -5.03 -18.13
C THR A 284 -21.08 -6.28 -17.29
N VAL A 285 -20.83 -6.23 -15.97
CA VAL A 285 -21.22 -7.34 -15.06
C VAL A 285 -22.65 -7.17 -14.53
N LEU A 286 -23.14 -5.95 -14.29
CA LEU A 286 -24.51 -5.71 -13.80
C LEU A 286 -25.58 -5.55 -14.90
N LEU A 287 -25.25 -5.08 -16.11
CA LEU A 287 -26.24 -4.84 -17.18
C LEU A 287 -26.17 -5.84 -18.35
N LYS A 288 -25.32 -6.87 -18.30
CA LYS A 288 -25.38 -7.97 -19.29
C LYS A 288 -25.83 -9.31 -18.72
N HIS A 289 -26.19 -9.37 -17.44
CA HIS A 289 -26.81 -10.55 -16.81
C HIS A 289 -27.90 -10.19 -15.77
N ILE A 290 -28.79 -9.28 -16.16
CA ILE A 290 -30.23 -9.38 -15.87
C ILE A 290 -30.92 -9.47 -17.23
#